data_AF-A0A0U3DQZ4-F1
#
_entry.id   AF-A0A0U3DQZ4-F1
#
_cell.length_a   1.000
_cell.length_b   1.000
_cell.length_c   1.000
_cell.angle_alpha   90.00
_cell.angle_beta   90.00
_cell.angle_gamma   90.00
#
_symmetry.space_group_name_H-M   'P 1'
#
loop_
_entity.id
_entity.type
_entity.pdbx_description
1 polymer ?
#
loop_
_entity_poly.entity_id
_entity_poly.type
_entity_poly.pdbx_seq_one_letter_code
_entity_poly.pdbx_strand_id
1 'polypeptide(L)'
;MKVVVDASNVAHHVKNENSQPQMVNILAAVKALEESEDEFVIIADASLRHEIDNKDAFLKLLESDNVEEVPAGNDADHFILEIAYSEKAKILSNDKFRDYAAEFKNINSFRIPFVIKDNRLTFGRPKKPKHDKNILQNISDEIIKQLNFRKWEVYTGKEGLEISPLNIAKQAIIRIDDENNINSKVENIFSKIPMFNKIVDMVDDVEIAAPYVIFVLVHPKDYKLAVKNAGNISVTVADRLGLEKKPLIAVRNDLFTKPGTFELNILLADEVTETAPYNVLVRVSTHDEVFIKKNSRNIASTIAGRLGSWKFPFVSVKPDMLLQRPGEFEIELEKGGKLDG
;
A
#
# COMPACT_ATOMS: atom_id res chain seq x y z
N MET A 1 14.56 23.24 11.56
CA MET A 1 13.59 22.41 10.80
C MET A 1 12.85 23.32 9.84
N LYS A 2 12.36 22.83 8.68
CA LYS A 2 11.60 23.69 7.75
C LYS A 2 10.13 23.79 8.16
N VAL A 3 9.60 25.00 8.23
CA VAL A 3 8.21 25.29 8.63
C VAL A 3 7.53 26.18 7.59
N VAL A 4 6.40 25.74 7.07
CA VAL A 4 5.48 26.55 6.27
C VAL A 4 4.48 27.21 7.23
N VAL A 5 4.41 28.53 7.22
CA VAL A 5 3.51 29.30 8.09
C VAL A 5 2.27 29.68 7.31
N ASP A 6 1.11 29.30 7.82
CA ASP A 6 -0.19 29.73 7.31
C ASP A 6 -0.49 31.12 7.88
N ALA A 7 -0.15 32.16 7.10
CA ALA A 7 -0.19 33.54 7.58
C ALA A 7 -1.62 33.97 7.92
N SER A 8 -2.60 33.54 7.12
CA SER A 8 -4.02 33.85 7.32
C SER A 8 -4.53 33.25 8.63
N ASN A 9 -4.26 31.96 8.89
CA ASN A 9 -4.66 31.31 10.14
C ASN A 9 -3.97 31.92 11.37
N VAL A 10 -2.68 32.25 11.25
CA VAL A 10 -1.93 32.94 12.31
C VAL A 10 -2.51 34.34 12.57
N ALA A 11 -2.72 35.14 11.53
CA ALA A 11 -3.24 36.49 11.65
C ALA A 11 -4.63 36.53 12.30
N HIS A 12 -5.50 35.55 11.98
CA HIS A 12 -6.85 35.46 12.53
C HIS A 12 -6.95 34.83 13.93
N HIS A 13 -5.86 34.35 14.53
CA HIS A 13 -5.91 33.63 15.81
C HIS A 13 -6.41 34.50 16.97
N VAL A 14 -5.79 35.66 17.20
CA VAL A 14 -6.29 36.68 18.15
C VAL A 14 -6.79 37.86 17.32
N LYS A 15 -8.06 38.20 17.46
CA LYS A 15 -8.68 39.29 16.70
C LYS A 15 -8.88 40.52 17.58
N ASN A 16 -8.84 41.70 16.98
CA ASN A 16 -9.26 42.93 17.64
C ASN A 16 -10.79 43.01 17.75
N GLU A 17 -11.30 44.09 18.34
CA GLU A 17 -12.74 44.36 18.48
C GLU A 17 -13.49 44.35 17.14
N ASN A 18 -12.80 44.67 16.04
CA ASN A 18 -13.34 44.68 14.68
C ASN A 18 -13.25 43.32 13.97
N SER A 19 -12.83 42.25 14.68
CA SER A 19 -12.63 40.91 14.11
C SER A 19 -11.61 40.83 12.95
N GLN A 20 -10.72 41.82 12.83
CA GLN A 20 -9.72 41.88 11.76
C GLN A 20 -8.52 40.96 12.03
N PRO A 21 -7.89 40.40 10.99
CA PRO A 21 -6.59 39.74 11.13
C PRO A 21 -5.55 40.74 11.65
N GLN A 22 -4.67 40.27 12.52
CA GLN A 22 -3.71 41.13 13.24
C GLN A 22 -2.27 40.83 12.81
N MET A 23 -1.56 41.86 12.36
CA MET A 23 -0.15 41.78 11.99
C MET A 23 0.74 41.35 13.17
N VAL A 24 0.39 41.76 14.38
CA VAL A 24 1.15 41.39 15.60
C VAL A 24 1.21 39.87 15.82
N ASN A 25 0.20 39.12 15.35
CA ASN A 25 0.20 37.66 15.46
C ASN A 25 1.24 37.03 14.52
N ILE A 26 1.37 37.55 13.30
CA ILE A 26 2.38 37.09 12.33
C ILE A 26 3.77 37.37 12.88
N LEU A 27 4.01 38.57 13.42
CA LEU A 27 5.29 38.92 14.04
C LEU A 27 5.62 38.06 15.26
N ALA A 28 4.62 37.67 16.05
CA ALA A 28 4.81 36.75 17.16
C ALA A 28 5.21 35.35 16.68
N ALA A 29 4.69 34.89 15.53
CA ALA A 29 5.10 33.63 14.91
C ALA A 29 6.53 33.67 14.38
N VAL A 30 6.89 34.74 13.65
CA VAL A 30 8.26 34.99 13.17
C VAL A 30 9.25 34.93 14.32
N LYS A 31 8.98 35.70 15.37
CA LYS A 31 9.85 35.74 16.55
C LYS A 31 10.01 34.37 17.21
N ALA A 32 8.93 33.60 17.33
CA ALA A 32 8.98 32.27 17.92
C ALA A 32 9.80 31.28 17.06
N LEU A 33 9.70 31.37 15.74
CA LEU A 33 10.45 30.54 14.79
C LEU A 33 11.94 30.89 14.76
N GLU A 34 12.26 32.19 14.80
CA GLU A 34 13.63 32.69 14.94
C GLU A 34 14.26 32.25 16.27
N GLU A 35 13.52 32.37 17.39
CA GLU A 35 13.97 31.90 18.71
C GLU A 35 14.23 30.38 18.76
N SER A 36 13.56 29.60 17.91
CA SER A 36 13.79 28.15 17.77
C SER A 36 14.83 27.76 16.72
N GLU A 37 15.46 28.73 16.04
CA GLU A 37 16.41 28.51 14.94
C GLU A 37 15.81 27.65 13.81
N ASP A 38 14.50 27.79 13.57
CA ASP A 38 13.81 27.07 12.51
C ASP A 38 13.88 27.84 11.19
N GLU A 39 14.03 27.13 10.08
CA GLU A 39 13.90 27.70 8.73
C GLU A 39 12.41 27.79 8.42
N PHE A 40 11.94 28.90 7.87
CA PHE A 40 10.53 29.03 7.57
C PHE A 40 10.25 29.85 6.33
N VAL A 41 9.10 29.54 5.71
CA VAL A 41 8.47 30.33 4.66
C VAL A 41 7.06 30.70 5.13
N ILE A 42 6.69 31.96 4.97
CA ILE A 42 5.36 32.46 5.31
C ILE A 42 4.54 32.49 4.04
N ILE A 43 3.43 31.75 4.03
CA ILE A 43 2.51 31.70 2.91
C ILE A 43 1.27 32.50 3.27
N ALA A 44 0.99 33.54 2.49
CA ALA A 44 -0.17 34.39 2.69
C ALA A 44 -1.21 34.19 1.57
N ASP A 45 -2.47 34.03 1.96
CA ASP A 45 -3.58 34.16 1.03
C ASP A 45 -3.61 35.60 0.48
N ALA A 46 -3.86 35.74 -0.81
CA ALA A 46 -4.02 37.03 -1.48
C ALA A 46 -5.09 37.92 -0.81
N SER A 47 -6.12 37.32 -0.20
CA SER A 47 -7.17 38.05 0.53
C SER A 47 -6.64 38.80 1.76
N LEU A 48 -5.63 38.25 2.45
CA LEU A 48 -5.12 38.75 3.74
C LEU A 48 -4.62 40.19 3.65
N ARG A 49 -3.98 40.54 2.53
CA ARG A 49 -3.48 41.89 2.20
C ARG A 49 -4.55 42.98 2.37
N HIS A 50 -5.79 42.66 2.06
CA HIS A 50 -6.88 43.64 2.07
C HIS A 50 -7.57 43.77 3.43
N GLU A 51 -7.48 42.74 4.27
CA GLU A 51 -8.21 42.62 5.53
C GLU A 51 -7.40 42.98 6.77
N ILE A 52 -6.07 42.83 6.71
CA ILE A 52 -5.17 43.00 7.86
C ILE A 52 -5.18 44.42 8.41
N ASP A 53 -5.06 44.53 9.74
CA ASP A 53 -5.11 45.79 10.49
C ASP A 53 -4.01 46.79 10.08
N ASN A 54 -2.78 46.31 9.92
CA ASN A 54 -1.61 47.13 9.56
C ASN A 54 -1.06 46.73 8.19
N LYS A 55 -1.69 47.28 7.15
CA LYS A 55 -1.35 47.00 5.73
C LYS A 55 0.07 47.39 5.38
N ASP A 56 0.55 48.54 5.87
CA ASP A 56 1.90 49.03 5.54
C ASP A 56 2.98 48.10 6.12
N ALA A 57 2.78 47.61 7.35
CA ALA A 57 3.70 46.63 7.94
C ALA A 57 3.64 45.28 7.21
N PHE A 58 2.46 44.86 6.77
CA PHE A 58 2.30 43.62 6.00
C PHE A 58 2.96 43.70 4.62
N LEU A 59 2.77 44.80 3.89
CA LEU A 59 3.42 45.02 2.59
C LEU A 59 4.95 45.00 2.70
N LYS A 60 5.51 45.59 3.76
CA LYS A 60 6.96 45.49 4.05
C LYS A 60 7.40 44.07 4.36
N LEU A 61 6.56 43.28 5.04
CA LEU A 61 6.86 41.87 5.29
C LEU A 61 6.92 41.08 3.98
N LEU A 62 5.99 41.33 3.04
CA LEU A 62 5.98 40.69 1.71
C LEU A 62 7.23 40.98 0.86
N GLU A 63 8.00 42.03 1.17
CA GLU A 63 9.28 42.32 0.50
C GLU A 63 10.42 41.40 0.98
N SER A 64 10.17 40.53 1.96
CA SER A 64 11.17 39.63 2.53
C SER A 64 11.22 38.32 1.74
N ASP A 65 12.42 37.78 1.53
CA ASP A 65 12.65 36.56 0.72
C ASP A 65 11.97 35.29 1.30
N ASN A 66 11.56 35.32 2.56
CA ASN A 66 10.93 34.22 3.27
C ASN A 66 9.40 34.33 3.31
N VAL A 67 8.79 35.19 2.50
CA VAL A 67 7.34 35.40 2.47
C VAL A 67 6.86 35.28 1.02
N GLU A 68 5.89 34.41 0.79
CA GLU A 68 5.27 34.20 -0.53
C GLU A 68 3.76 34.40 -0.44
N GLU A 69 3.19 35.12 -1.41
CA GLU A 69 1.75 35.16 -1.61
C GLU A 69 1.32 33.99 -2.51
N VAL A 70 0.20 33.37 -2.14
CA VAL A 70 -0.42 32.33 -2.96
C VAL A 70 -0.79 32.92 -4.33
N PRO A 71 -0.39 32.30 -5.45
CA PRO A 71 -0.72 32.82 -6.77
C PRO A 71 -2.24 32.87 -6.99
N ALA A 72 -2.72 33.94 -7.64
CA ALA A 72 -4.14 34.17 -7.86
C ALA A 72 -4.84 32.96 -8.52
N GLY A 73 -5.99 32.58 -7.98
CA GLY A 73 -6.80 31.45 -8.46
C GLY A 73 -6.42 30.08 -7.89
N ASN A 74 -5.42 30.00 -7.02
CA ASN A 74 -5.10 28.79 -6.27
C ASN A 74 -5.80 28.79 -4.91
N ASP A 75 -6.08 27.60 -4.40
CA ASP A 75 -6.54 27.41 -3.04
C ASP A 75 -5.34 27.47 -2.08
N ALA A 76 -5.39 28.41 -1.12
CA ALA A 76 -4.30 28.64 -0.19
C ALA A 76 -3.99 27.43 0.69
N ASP A 77 -5.02 26.71 1.14
CA ASP A 77 -4.85 25.54 2.00
C ASP A 77 -4.15 24.41 1.23
N HIS A 78 -4.57 24.17 -0.03
CA HIS A 78 -3.94 23.18 -0.90
C HIS A 78 -2.47 23.53 -1.19
N PHE A 79 -2.19 24.79 -1.54
CA PHE A 79 -0.85 25.28 -1.84
C PHE A 79 0.11 25.14 -0.64
N ILE A 80 -0.35 25.49 0.56
CA ILE A 80 0.41 25.30 1.82
C ILE A 80 0.73 23.82 2.03
N LEU A 81 -0.26 22.92 1.83
CA LEU A 81 -0.06 21.49 1.98
C LEU A 81 0.93 20.94 0.96
N GLU A 82 0.86 21.38 -0.29
CA GLU A 82 1.74 20.94 -1.37
C GLU A 82 3.21 21.31 -1.09
N ILE A 83 3.49 22.56 -0.72
CA ILE A 83 4.84 23.00 -0.33
C ILE A 83 5.33 22.21 0.89
N ALA A 84 4.50 22.09 1.93
CA ALA A 84 4.88 21.33 3.11
C ALA A 84 5.13 19.85 2.77
N TYR A 85 4.39 19.31 1.81
CA TYR A 85 4.54 17.93 1.40
C TYR A 85 5.83 17.69 0.62
N SER A 86 6.09 18.53 -0.40
CA SER A 86 7.22 18.45 -1.32
C SER A 86 8.55 18.73 -0.63
N GLU A 87 8.57 19.72 0.27
CA GLU A 87 9.76 20.13 1.00
C GLU A 87 9.95 19.38 2.32
N LYS A 88 9.05 18.44 2.65
CA LYS A 88 9.04 17.69 3.92
C LYS A 88 9.02 18.63 5.15
N ALA A 89 8.38 19.78 5.02
CA ALA A 89 8.26 20.77 6.07
C ALA A 89 7.09 20.48 7.04
N LYS A 90 7.11 21.15 8.20
CA LYS A 90 5.96 21.24 9.10
C LYS A 90 5.06 22.41 8.71
N ILE A 91 3.81 22.42 9.16
CA ILE A 91 2.87 23.53 8.93
C ILE A 91 2.53 24.18 10.26
N LEU A 92 2.80 25.47 10.43
CA LEU A 92 2.31 26.23 11.57
C LEU A 92 0.89 26.73 11.26
N SER A 93 -0.11 25.99 11.74
CA SER A 93 -1.53 26.33 11.58
C SER A 93 -2.36 25.63 12.65
N ASN A 94 -3.50 26.23 13.02
CA ASN A 94 -4.53 25.57 13.80
C ASN A 94 -5.63 24.94 12.94
N ASP A 95 -5.62 25.18 11.62
CA ASP A 95 -6.54 24.52 10.70
C ASP A 95 -6.30 22.99 10.66
N LYS A 96 -7.36 22.22 10.50
CA LYS A 96 -7.27 20.76 10.34
C LYS A 96 -7.14 20.31 8.90
N PHE A 97 -7.34 21.21 7.92
CA PHE A 97 -7.26 20.92 6.49
C PHE A 97 -8.08 19.68 6.12
N ARG A 98 -9.33 19.62 6.61
CA ARG A 98 -10.12 18.38 6.55
C ARG A 98 -10.48 18.00 5.12
N ASP A 99 -10.67 18.99 4.27
CA ASP A 99 -11.11 18.81 2.89
C ASP A 99 -10.02 18.15 2.04
N TYR A 100 -8.76 18.24 2.48
CA TYR A 100 -7.59 17.68 1.81
C TYR A 100 -7.10 16.35 2.39
N ALA A 101 -7.83 15.76 3.36
CA ALA A 101 -7.41 14.54 4.03
C ALA A 101 -7.35 13.30 3.10
N ALA A 102 -8.02 13.35 1.95
CA ALA A 102 -7.97 12.30 0.93
C ALA A 102 -6.64 12.31 0.15
N GLU A 103 -6.09 13.49 -0.07
CA GLU A 103 -4.86 13.71 -0.85
C GLU A 103 -3.62 13.65 0.05
N PHE A 104 -3.64 14.40 1.16
CA PHE A 104 -2.52 14.46 2.09
C PHE A 104 -2.81 13.61 3.33
N LYS A 105 -2.12 12.46 3.43
CA LYS A 105 -2.21 11.59 4.61
C LYS A 105 -1.50 12.22 5.81
N ASN A 106 -2.04 11.98 7.01
CA ASN A 106 -1.39 12.34 8.28
C ASN A 106 -1.10 13.84 8.49
N ILE A 107 -1.88 14.76 7.91
CA ILE A 107 -1.72 16.23 8.08
C ILE A 107 -1.45 16.64 9.55
N ASN A 108 -2.21 16.09 10.48
CA ASN A 108 -2.08 16.41 11.91
C ASN A 108 -0.72 16.06 12.55
N SER A 109 0.14 15.26 11.90
CA SER A 109 1.47 14.93 12.42
C SER A 109 2.58 15.84 11.92
N PHE A 110 2.33 16.59 10.86
CA PHE A 110 3.23 17.64 10.42
C PHE A 110 2.66 19.05 10.62
N ARG A 111 1.40 19.17 11.01
CA ARG A 111 0.87 20.43 11.54
C ARG A 111 1.30 20.68 12.99
N ILE A 112 1.91 21.82 13.24
CA ILE A 112 2.24 22.41 14.52
C ILE A 112 1.06 23.32 14.92
N PRO A 113 0.18 22.91 15.86
CA PRO A 113 -0.80 23.82 16.42
C PRO A 113 -0.09 24.87 17.29
N PHE A 114 -0.74 26.00 17.56
CA PHE A 114 -0.14 27.06 18.37
C PHE A 114 -1.18 27.80 19.20
N VAL A 115 -0.70 28.55 20.19
CA VAL A 115 -1.51 29.49 20.97
C VAL A 115 -0.75 30.82 21.03
N ILE A 116 -1.47 31.93 20.90
CA ILE A 116 -0.93 33.27 21.13
C ILE A 116 -1.53 33.84 22.42
N LYS A 117 -0.66 34.29 23.34
CA LYS A 117 -1.02 35.01 24.57
C LYS A 117 0.00 36.11 24.80
N ASP A 118 -0.46 37.30 25.19
CA ASP A 118 0.39 38.46 25.48
C ASP A 118 1.42 38.73 24.35
N ASN A 119 0.96 38.65 23.10
CA ASN A 119 1.76 38.78 21.88
C ASN A 119 2.96 37.82 21.77
N ARG A 120 2.91 36.68 22.47
CA ARG A 120 3.87 35.58 22.32
C ARG A 120 3.16 34.35 21.77
N LEU A 121 3.73 33.78 20.71
CA LEU A 121 3.29 32.51 20.17
C LEU A 121 4.03 31.38 20.85
N THR A 122 3.30 30.36 21.31
CA THR A 122 3.86 29.12 21.84
C THR A 122 3.43 27.96 20.95
N PHE A 123 4.41 27.18 20.49
CA PHE A 123 4.15 25.97 19.72
C PHE A 123 3.49 24.89 20.58
N GLY A 124 2.40 24.34 20.08
CA GLY A 124 1.86 23.08 20.53
C GLY A 124 2.62 21.90 19.92
N ARG A 125 2.29 20.68 20.37
CA ARG A 125 2.91 19.46 19.85
C ARG A 125 2.10 18.91 18.67
N PRO A 126 2.73 18.60 17.53
CA PRO A 126 2.10 17.81 16.47
C PRO A 126 1.58 16.48 17.02
N LYS A 127 0.51 15.95 16.43
CA LYS A 127 0.03 14.61 16.83
C LYS A 127 1.02 13.56 16.34
N LYS A 128 1.07 12.42 17.04
CA LYS A 128 1.78 11.25 16.50
C LYS A 128 1.15 10.86 15.16
N PRO A 129 1.93 10.57 14.11
CA PRO A 129 1.39 10.11 12.85
C PRO A 129 0.64 8.80 13.05
N LYS A 130 -0.47 8.62 12.34
CA LYS A 130 -1.27 7.40 12.44
C LYS A 130 -0.63 6.34 11.55
N HIS A 131 -0.48 5.13 12.08
CA HIS A 131 -0.07 3.98 11.30
C HIS A 131 -1.11 3.67 10.22
N ASP A 132 -0.63 3.30 9.04
CA ASP A 132 -1.48 2.72 8.01
C ASP A 132 -1.82 1.27 8.39
N LYS A 133 -3.10 1.04 8.73
CA LYS A 133 -3.59 -0.27 9.17
C LYS A 133 -3.47 -1.35 8.09
N ASN A 134 -3.38 -0.95 6.82
CA ASN A 134 -3.35 -1.84 5.66
C ASN A 134 -1.99 -1.85 4.96
N ILE A 135 -0.93 -1.32 5.58
CA ILE A 135 0.40 -1.19 4.96
C ILE A 135 0.94 -2.49 4.36
N LEU A 136 0.69 -3.65 4.99
CA LEU A 136 1.12 -4.95 4.47
C LEU A 136 0.38 -5.34 3.18
N GLN A 137 -0.91 -5.00 3.07
CA GLN A 137 -1.70 -5.20 1.85
C GLN A 137 -1.20 -4.27 0.75
N ASN A 138 -1.01 -2.98 1.05
CA ASN A 138 -0.50 -2.00 0.08
C ASN A 138 0.87 -2.41 -0.47
N ILE A 139 1.77 -2.90 0.39
CA ILE A 139 3.08 -3.43 -0.02
C ILE A 139 2.90 -4.64 -0.95
N SER A 140 2.01 -5.57 -0.60
CA SER A 140 1.75 -6.76 -1.42
C SER A 140 1.12 -6.41 -2.77
N ASP A 141 0.19 -5.45 -2.80
CA ASP A 141 -0.44 -4.94 -4.02
C ASP A 141 0.60 -4.32 -4.96
N GLU A 142 1.51 -3.50 -4.43
CA GLU A 142 2.56 -2.87 -5.24
C GLU A 142 3.56 -3.90 -5.78
N ILE A 143 3.91 -4.93 -5.00
CA ILE A 143 4.74 -6.04 -5.48
C ILE A 143 4.04 -6.78 -6.64
N ILE A 144 2.76 -7.12 -6.49
CA ILE A 144 1.99 -7.82 -7.54
C ILE A 144 1.88 -6.96 -8.79
N LYS A 145 1.65 -5.65 -8.64
CA LYS A 145 1.62 -4.70 -9.76
C LYS A 145 2.96 -4.68 -10.51
N GLN A 146 4.09 -4.66 -9.81
CA GLN A 146 5.41 -4.72 -10.44
C GLN A 146 5.69 -6.08 -11.11
N LEU A 147 5.22 -7.19 -10.54
CA LEU A 147 5.32 -8.52 -11.15
C LEU A 147 4.52 -8.59 -12.46
N ASN A 148 3.26 -8.13 -12.44
CA ASN A 148 2.42 -8.04 -13.63
C ASN A 148 3.04 -7.14 -14.71
N PHE A 149 3.63 -6.00 -14.33
CA PHE A 149 4.35 -5.13 -15.27
C PHE A 149 5.54 -5.85 -15.93
N ARG A 150 6.21 -6.75 -15.20
CA ARG A 150 7.27 -7.62 -15.71
C ARG A 150 6.74 -8.89 -16.42
N LYS A 151 5.44 -8.95 -16.72
CA LYS A 151 4.73 -10.03 -17.41
C LYS A 151 4.75 -11.38 -16.69
N TRP A 152 4.86 -11.38 -15.37
CA TRP A 152 4.61 -12.58 -14.57
C TRP A 152 3.12 -12.75 -14.35
N GLU A 153 2.63 -13.97 -14.53
CA GLU A 153 1.26 -14.31 -14.23
C GLU A 153 1.07 -14.44 -12.71
N VAL A 154 0.04 -13.77 -12.20
CA VAL A 154 -0.27 -13.74 -10.77
C VAL A 154 -1.77 -13.96 -10.61
N TYR A 155 -2.16 -14.86 -9.70
CA TYR A 155 -3.55 -15.07 -9.35
C TYR A 155 -4.15 -13.81 -8.68
N THR A 156 -5.21 -13.27 -9.28
CA THR A 156 -5.89 -12.04 -8.80
C THR A 156 -7.33 -12.27 -8.31
N GLY A 157 -7.74 -13.52 -8.04
CA GLY A 157 -9.11 -13.82 -7.59
C GLY A 157 -9.49 -13.13 -6.27
N LYS A 158 -10.79 -12.86 -6.13
CA LYS A 158 -11.43 -12.09 -5.04
C LYS A 158 -12.85 -12.57 -4.67
N GLU A 159 -13.17 -13.84 -4.92
CA GLU A 159 -14.47 -14.44 -4.61
C GLU A 159 -14.79 -14.47 -3.10
N GLY A 160 -13.80 -14.72 -2.24
CA GLY A 160 -13.89 -14.59 -0.79
C GLY A 160 -14.95 -15.50 -0.17
N LEU A 161 -14.93 -16.80 -0.49
CA LEU A 161 -15.92 -17.76 -0.03
C LEU A 161 -15.68 -18.17 1.44
N GLU A 162 -16.76 -18.53 2.15
CA GLU A 162 -16.67 -18.94 3.56
C GLU A 162 -15.80 -20.18 3.74
N ILE A 163 -14.86 -20.09 4.69
CA ILE A 163 -13.88 -21.13 4.93
C ILE A 163 -14.51 -22.37 5.59
N SER A 164 -14.56 -23.46 4.83
CA SER A 164 -14.79 -24.80 5.36
C SER A 164 -14.11 -25.85 4.48
N PRO A 165 -13.73 -27.02 5.02
CA PRO A 165 -13.12 -28.08 4.22
C PRO A 165 -13.99 -28.50 3.03
N LEU A 166 -15.31 -28.53 3.25
CA LEU A 166 -16.29 -28.88 2.22
C LEU A 166 -16.36 -27.80 1.13
N ASN A 167 -16.40 -26.52 1.50
CA ASN A 167 -16.46 -25.44 0.50
C ASN A 167 -15.18 -25.38 -0.33
N ILE A 168 -14.01 -25.53 0.31
CA ILE A 168 -12.72 -25.57 -0.39
C ILE A 168 -12.69 -26.73 -1.39
N ALA A 169 -13.06 -27.93 -0.96
CA ALA A 169 -13.09 -29.09 -1.85
C ALA A 169 -14.09 -28.91 -3.00
N LYS A 170 -15.32 -28.44 -2.72
CA LYS A 170 -16.34 -28.19 -3.74
C LYS A 170 -15.85 -27.19 -4.80
N GLN A 171 -15.24 -26.09 -4.38
CA GLN A 171 -14.75 -25.07 -5.30
C GLN A 171 -13.55 -25.55 -6.13
N ALA A 172 -12.65 -26.32 -5.52
CA ALA A 172 -11.57 -26.96 -6.27
C ALA A 172 -12.11 -27.92 -7.34
N ILE A 173 -13.09 -28.75 -7.00
CA ILE A 173 -13.73 -29.69 -7.93
C ILE A 173 -14.37 -28.92 -9.10
N ILE A 174 -15.15 -27.87 -8.83
CA ILE A 174 -15.82 -27.08 -9.87
C ILE A 174 -14.80 -26.49 -10.84
N ARG A 175 -13.75 -25.83 -10.33
CA ARG A 175 -12.76 -25.17 -11.19
C ARG A 175 -11.94 -26.16 -12.02
N ILE A 176 -11.53 -27.29 -11.44
CA ILE A 176 -10.78 -28.33 -12.17
C ILE A 176 -11.66 -28.99 -13.24
N ASP A 177 -12.93 -29.28 -12.94
CA ASP A 177 -13.86 -29.88 -13.91
C ASP A 177 -14.16 -28.92 -15.07
N ASP A 178 -14.36 -27.63 -14.78
CA ASP A 178 -14.58 -26.60 -15.80
C ASP A 178 -13.37 -26.44 -16.74
N GLU A 179 -12.14 -26.43 -16.21
CA GLU A 179 -10.91 -26.37 -17.02
C GLU A 179 -10.77 -27.60 -17.93
N ASN A 180 -11.00 -28.81 -17.42
CA ASN A 180 -10.96 -30.04 -18.22
C ASN A 180 -12.02 -30.03 -19.34
N ASN A 181 -13.21 -29.52 -19.05
CA ASN A 181 -14.28 -29.37 -20.04
C ASN A 181 -13.93 -28.33 -21.12
N ILE A 182 -13.16 -27.28 -20.79
CA ILE A 182 -12.68 -26.30 -21.78
C ILE A 182 -11.60 -26.93 -22.65
N ASN A 183 -10.59 -27.58 -22.06
CA ASN A 183 -9.51 -28.22 -22.80
C ASN A 183 -10.03 -29.26 -23.79
N SER A 184 -10.93 -30.14 -23.36
CA SER A 184 -11.56 -31.14 -24.22
C SER A 184 -12.41 -30.52 -25.35
N LYS A 185 -13.08 -29.38 -25.13
CA LYS A 185 -13.78 -28.65 -26.20
C LYS A 185 -12.81 -28.07 -27.23
N VAL A 186 -11.69 -27.52 -26.77
CA VAL A 186 -10.64 -26.98 -27.62
C VAL A 186 -10.00 -28.10 -28.46
N GLU A 187 -9.67 -29.22 -27.84
CA GLU A 187 -9.17 -30.43 -28.51
C GLU A 187 -10.14 -30.95 -29.58
N ASN A 188 -11.44 -31.03 -29.26
CA ASN A 188 -12.49 -31.44 -30.20
C ASN A 188 -12.68 -30.49 -31.39
N ILE A 189 -12.27 -29.22 -31.26
CA ILE A 189 -12.25 -28.26 -32.37
C ILE A 189 -11.03 -28.52 -33.24
N PHE A 190 -9.86 -28.75 -32.63
CA PHE A 190 -8.61 -28.98 -33.36
C PHE A 190 -8.53 -30.36 -34.03
N SER A 191 -9.16 -31.39 -33.47
CA SER A 191 -9.21 -32.75 -34.06
C SER A 191 -10.01 -32.85 -35.37
N LYS A 192 -10.79 -31.80 -35.70
CA LYS A 192 -11.47 -31.64 -36.99
C LYS A 192 -10.56 -31.11 -38.10
N ILE A 193 -9.32 -30.74 -37.78
CA ILE A 193 -8.31 -30.29 -38.74
C ILE A 193 -7.46 -31.51 -39.15
N PRO A 194 -7.48 -31.95 -40.42
CA PRO A 194 -6.87 -33.21 -40.87
C PRO A 194 -5.36 -33.34 -40.61
N MET A 195 -4.66 -32.21 -40.46
CA MET A 195 -3.22 -32.16 -40.22
C MET A 195 -2.87 -32.28 -38.72
N PHE A 196 -3.82 -32.00 -37.82
CA PHE A 196 -3.62 -32.00 -36.37
C PHE A 196 -3.65 -33.42 -35.78
N ASN A 197 -4.54 -34.29 -36.28
CA ASN A 197 -4.63 -35.69 -35.81
C ASN A 197 -3.30 -36.46 -35.99
N LYS A 198 -2.54 -36.17 -37.07
CA LYS A 198 -1.21 -36.75 -37.28
C LYS A 198 -0.13 -36.24 -36.32
N ILE A 199 -0.32 -35.05 -35.75
CA ILE A 199 0.61 -34.46 -34.77
C ILE A 199 0.28 -34.97 -33.36
N VAL A 200 -1.01 -35.12 -33.03
CA VAL A 200 -1.48 -35.67 -31.75
C VAL A 200 -1.12 -37.16 -31.62
N ASP A 201 -1.34 -37.97 -32.65
CA ASP A 201 -0.96 -39.40 -32.68
C ASP A 201 0.56 -39.62 -32.51
N MET A 202 1.39 -38.60 -32.71
CA MET A 202 2.85 -38.64 -32.48
C MET A 202 3.27 -38.15 -31.08
N VAL A 203 2.34 -37.61 -30.30
CA VAL A 203 2.57 -36.98 -28.98
C VAL A 203 1.91 -37.79 -27.83
N ASP A 204 1.05 -38.77 -28.15
CA ASP A 204 0.28 -39.58 -27.18
C ASP A 204 1.07 -40.65 -26.39
N ASP A 205 2.40 -40.51 -26.28
CA ASP A 205 3.25 -41.33 -25.40
C ASP A 205 3.84 -40.50 -24.23
N VAL A 206 3.09 -39.51 -23.71
CA VAL A 206 3.46 -38.82 -22.48
C VAL A 206 2.68 -39.42 -21.30
N GLU A 207 3.39 -40.20 -20.50
CA GLU A 207 3.01 -40.66 -19.16
C GLU A 207 2.23 -39.58 -18.39
N ILE A 208 1.12 -39.99 -17.75
CA ILE A 208 0.19 -39.15 -16.97
C ILE A 208 0.94 -38.16 -16.05
N ALA A 209 1.07 -36.91 -16.51
CA ALA A 209 1.41 -35.72 -15.74
C ALA A 209 0.13 -34.87 -15.66
N ALA A 210 -0.40 -34.42 -14.52
CA ALA A 210 0.17 -34.28 -13.20
C ALA A 210 -0.94 -34.19 -12.14
N PRO A 211 -0.66 -34.56 -10.87
CA PRO A 211 -1.53 -34.21 -9.76
C PRO A 211 -1.60 -32.67 -9.60
N TYR A 212 -2.77 -32.11 -9.39
CA TYR A 212 -2.94 -30.67 -9.16
C TYR A 212 -2.26 -30.22 -7.86
N VAL A 213 -1.77 -28.98 -7.85
CA VAL A 213 -1.41 -28.26 -6.62
C VAL A 213 -2.46 -27.19 -6.38
N ILE A 214 -3.16 -27.31 -5.25
CA ILE A 214 -4.21 -26.37 -4.85
C ILE A 214 -3.63 -25.49 -3.76
N PHE A 215 -3.29 -24.25 -4.13
CA PHE A 215 -2.93 -23.22 -3.17
C PHE A 215 -4.20 -22.67 -2.52
N VAL A 216 -4.42 -23.05 -1.25
CA VAL A 216 -5.53 -22.55 -0.45
C VAL A 216 -5.07 -21.29 0.25
N LEU A 217 -5.49 -20.15 -0.27
CA LEU A 217 -5.09 -18.82 0.20
C LEU A 217 -6.08 -18.38 1.28
N VAL A 218 -5.58 -18.06 2.48
CA VAL A 218 -6.40 -17.70 3.64
C VAL A 218 -5.78 -16.60 4.45
N HIS A 219 -6.60 -15.91 5.24
CA HIS A 219 -6.11 -14.87 6.11
C HIS A 219 -5.21 -15.51 7.19
N PRO A 220 -4.12 -14.84 7.65
CA PRO A 220 -3.19 -15.43 8.64
C PRO A 220 -3.82 -15.98 9.92
N LYS A 221 -5.01 -15.47 10.30
CA LYS A 221 -5.78 -15.96 11.45
C LYS A 221 -6.37 -17.36 11.23
N ASP A 222 -6.66 -17.71 9.99
CA ASP A 222 -7.37 -18.94 9.61
C ASP A 222 -6.40 -20.04 9.11
N TYR A 223 -5.12 -19.72 8.97
CA TYR A 223 -4.07 -20.63 8.49
C TYR A 223 -4.10 -21.99 9.19
N LYS A 224 -4.12 -22.01 10.52
CA LYS A 224 -4.11 -23.27 11.30
C LYS A 224 -5.33 -24.13 11.02
N LEU A 225 -6.49 -23.51 10.84
CA LEU A 225 -7.74 -24.20 10.51
C LEU A 225 -7.64 -24.85 9.13
N ALA A 226 -7.17 -24.11 8.12
CA ALA A 226 -7.00 -24.63 6.77
C ALA A 226 -5.98 -25.78 6.72
N VAL A 227 -4.80 -25.61 7.36
CA VAL A 227 -3.75 -26.65 7.39
C VAL A 227 -4.25 -27.95 8.01
N LYS A 228 -4.98 -27.88 9.13
CA LYS A 228 -5.52 -29.08 9.80
C LYS A 228 -6.41 -29.92 8.88
N ASN A 229 -7.06 -29.28 7.90
CA ASN A 229 -8.02 -29.93 7.01
C ASN A 229 -7.46 -30.25 5.62
N ALA A 230 -6.20 -29.89 5.34
CA ALA A 230 -5.58 -30.06 4.02
C ALA A 230 -5.66 -31.50 3.50
N GLY A 231 -5.40 -32.50 4.35
CA GLY A 231 -5.51 -33.92 3.96
C GLY A 231 -6.93 -34.32 3.56
N ASN A 232 -7.94 -33.91 4.33
CA ASN A 232 -9.35 -34.24 4.03
C ASN A 232 -9.82 -33.59 2.73
N ILE A 233 -9.39 -32.35 2.47
CA ILE A 233 -9.66 -31.65 1.22
C ILE A 233 -9.06 -32.43 0.05
N SER A 234 -7.78 -32.80 0.14
CA SER A 234 -7.07 -33.57 -0.89
C SER A 234 -7.79 -34.86 -1.25
N VAL A 235 -8.18 -35.65 -0.24
CA VAL A 235 -8.92 -36.91 -0.45
C VAL A 235 -10.27 -36.65 -1.11
N THR A 236 -11.03 -35.66 -0.62
CA THR A 236 -12.36 -35.35 -1.15
C THR A 236 -12.31 -34.95 -2.62
N VAL A 237 -11.33 -34.12 -3.01
CA VAL A 237 -11.15 -33.70 -4.40
C VAL A 237 -10.77 -34.89 -5.28
N ALA A 238 -9.81 -35.70 -4.85
CA ALA A 238 -9.37 -36.89 -5.60
C ALA A 238 -10.50 -37.90 -5.82
N ASP A 239 -11.24 -38.24 -4.77
CA ASP A 239 -12.32 -39.23 -4.82
C ASP A 239 -13.47 -38.75 -5.72
N ARG A 240 -13.77 -37.45 -5.73
CA ARG A 240 -14.87 -36.87 -6.52
C ARG A 240 -14.54 -36.73 -8.00
N LEU A 241 -13.29 -36.42 -8.32
CA LEU A 241 -12.82 -36.27 -9.70
C LEU A 241 -12.27 -37.58 -10.29
N GLY A 242 -12.15 -38.65 -9.48
CA GLY A 242 -11.58 -39.93 -9.92
C GLY A 242 -10.09 -39.85 -10.25
N LEU A 243 -9.34 -38.97 -9.56
CA LEU A 243 -7.91 -38.76 -9.85
C LEU A 243 -7.08 -39.96 -9.36
N GLU A 244 -6.18 -40.47 -10.21
CA GLU A 244 -5.25 -41.54 -9.84
C GLU A 244 -4.28 -41.14 -8.72
N LYS A 245 -3.87 -39.86 -8.72
CA LYS A 245 -3.00 -39.26 -7.70
C LYS A 245 -3.73 -38.13 -7.01
N LYS A 246 -3.60 -38.05 -5.68
CA LYS A 246 -4.23 -37.01 -4.88
C LYS A 246 -3.57 -35.65 -5.12
N PRO A 247 -4.36 -34.56 -5.22
CA PRO A 247 -3.79 -33.22 -5.37
C PRO A 247 -3.11 -32.78 -4.09
N LEU A 248 -2.03 -32.01 -4.22
CA LEU A 248 -1.31 -31.46 -3.08
C LEU A 248 -1.98 -30.16 -2.62
N ILE A 249 -2.27 -30.06 -1.32
CA ILE A 249 -2.90 -28.86 -0.75
C ILE A 249 -1.83 -27.99 -0.11
N ALA A 250 -1.57 -26.84 -0.71
CA ALA A 250 -0.60 -25.85 -0.24
C ALA A 250 -1.31 -24.68 0.44
N VAL A 251 -1.44 -24.70 1.76
CA VAL A 251 -2.05 -23.57 2.48
C VAL A 251 -1.07 -22.39 2.52
N ARG A 252 -1.56 -21.19 2.19
CA ARG A 252 -0.79 -19.95 2.19
C ARG A 252 -1.53 -18.86 2.95
N ASN A 253 -0.78 -18.10 3.74
CA ASN A 253 -1.26 -16.80 4.21
C ASN A 253 -1.38 -15.86 3.02
N ASP A 254 -2.53 -15.21 2.87
CA ASP A 254 -2.80 -14.20 1.86
C ASP A 254 -3.40 -12.97 2.52
N LEU A 255 -2.71 -11.83 2.37
CA LEU A 255 -3.09 -10.58 3.04
C LEU A 255 -4.35 -9.94 2.46
N PHE A 256 -4.80 -10.35 1.26
CA PHE A 256 -6.00 -9.82 0.62
C PHE A 256 -7.28 -10.55 1.02
N THR A 257 -7.17 -11.81 1.44
CA THR A 257 -8.33 -12.55 1.95
C THR A 257 -8.85 -11.96 3.27
N LYS A 258 -10.17 -11.95 3.42
CA LYS A 258 -10.82 -11.53 4.67
C LYS A 258 -10.79 -12.68 5.68
N PRO A 259 -10.71 -12.40 6.99
CA PRO A 259 -10.86 -13.43 8.01
C PRO A 259 -12.15 -14.24 7.81
N GLY A 260 -12.06 -15.56 7.93
CA GLY A 260 -13.18 -16.49 7.72
C GLY A 260 -13.47 -16.81 6.24
N THR A 261 -12.64 -16.35 5.30
CA THR A 261 -12.80 -16.61 3.87
C THR A 261 -11.55 -17.24 3.25
N PHE A 262 -11.69 -17.81 2.04
CA PHE A 262 -10.59 -18.38 1.27
C PHE A 262 -10.65 -18.04 -0.22
N GLU A 263 -9.50 -18.21 -0.89
CA GLU A 263 -9.33 -18.23 -2.35
C GLU A 263 -8.55 -19.48 -2.75
N LEU A 264 -8.66 -19.87 -4.04
CA LEU A 264 -7.91 -20.99 -4.60
C LEU A 264 -7.08 -20.54 -5.81
N ASN A 265 -5.77 -20.75 -5.76
CA ASN A 265 -4.93 -20.75 -6.95
C ASN A 265 -4.61 -22.21 -7.27
N ILE A 266 -5.12 -22.73 -8.38
CA ILE A 266 -5.01 -24.15 -8.75
C ILE A 266 -4.12 -24.22 -9.98
N LEU A 267 -3.10 -25.06 -9.92
CA LEU A 267 -2.12 -25.23 -10.98
C LEU A 267 -1.85 -26.72 -11.19
N LEU A 268 -1.45 -27.09 -12.39
CA LEU A 268 -0.81 -28.38 -12.63
C LEU A 268 0.55 -28.41 -11.92
N ALA A 269 1.00 -29.57 -11.46
CA ALA A 269 2.24 -29.63 -10.67
C ALA A 269 3.49 -29.18 -11.44
N ASP A 270 3.50 -29.29 -12.78
CA ASP A 270 4.57 -28.82 -13.66
C ASP A 270 4.52 -27.31 -13.94
N GLU A 271 3.37 -26.67 -13.74
CA GLU A 271 3.20 -25.21 -13.77
C GLU A 271 3.65 -24.54 -12.47
N VAL A 272 3.76 -25.29 -11.38
CA VAL A 272 4.22 -24.76 -10.09
C VAL A 272 5.71 -24.41 -10.15
N THR A 273 6.02 -23.15 -9.89
CA THR A 273 7.41 -22.68 -9.87
C THR A 273 8.12 -23.12 -8.58
N GLU A 274 9.33 -23.64 -8.69
CA GLU A 274 10.11 -24.06 -7.51
C GLU A 274 10.47 -22.85 -6.61
N THR A 275 10.86 -21.74 -7.23
CA THR A 275 11.24 -20.49 -6.56
C THR A 275 10.53 -19.29 -7.16
N ALA A 276 10.15 -18.34 -6.31
CA ALA A 276 9.71 -17.03 -6.77
C ALA A 276 10.80 -16.35 -7.63
N PRO A 277 10.43 -15.64 -8.72
CA PRO A 277 11.38 -15.06 -9.66
C PRO A 277 12.14 -13.85 -9.13
N TYR A 278 11.65 -13.24 -8.05
CA TYR A 278 12.26 -12.08 -7.42
C TYR A 278 12.27 -12.22 -5.90
N ASN A 279 13.35 -11.75 -5.30
CA ASN A 279 13.35 -11.32 -3.91
C ASN A 279 12.79 -9.89 -3.83
N VAL A 280 12.31 -9.52 -2.67
CA VAL A 280 11.65 -8.24 -2.43
C VAL A 280 12.46 -7.47 -1.39
N LEU A 281 12.91 -6.27 -1.77
CA LEU A 281 13.39 -5.27 -0.83
C LEU A 281 12.28 -4.24 -0.60
N VAL A 282 11.84 -4.13 0.66
CA VAL A 282 10.88 -3.13 1.12
C VAL A 282 11.63 -2.05 1.89
N ARG A 283 11.69 -0.85 1.33
CA ARG A 283 12.16 0.34 2.02
C ARG A 283 10.97 1.01 2.68
N VAL A 284 11.10 1.38 3.95
CA VAL A 284 9.96 1.85 4.76
C VAL A 284 10.38 2.97 5.68
N SER A 285 9.41 3.75 6.13
CA SER A 285 9.67 4.71 7.21
C SER A 285 10.13 3.99 8.50
N THR A 286 10.93 4.68 9.31
CA THR A 286 11.40 4.17 10.61
C THR A 286 10.24 3.84 11.56
N HIS A 287 9.07 4.46 11.37
CA HIS A 287 7.87 4.20 12.15
C HIS A 287 7.27 2.81 11.91
N ASP A 288 7.42 2.26 10.70
CA ASP A 288 6.78 1.00 10.29
C ASP A 288 7.75 -0.18 10.22
N GLU A 289 9.07 0.08 10.27
CA GLU A 289 10.14 -0.91 10.13
C GLU A 289 9.91 -2.16 10.99
N VAL A 290 9.73 -1.99 12.30
CA VAL A 290 9.59 -3.11 13.24
C VAL A 290 8.33 -3.92 12.95
N PHE A 291 7.23 -3.24 12.61
CA PHE A 291 5.95 -3.88 12.32
C PHE A 291 6.03 -4.71 11.03
N ILE A 292 6.61 -4.14 9.98
CA ILE A 292 6.74 -4.81 8.67
C ILE A 292 7.75 -5.95 8.77
N LYS A 293 8.91 -5.77 9.43
CA LYS A 293 9.89 -6.84 9.68
C LYS A 293 9.24 -8.07 10.32
N LYS A 294 8.44 -7.87 11.38
CA LYS A 294 7.73 -8.95 12.09
C LYS A 294 6.69 -9.67 11.24
N ASN A 295 6.16 -9.02 10.21
CA ASN A 295 5.10 -9.55 9.35
C ASN A 295 5.56 -9.86 7.91
N SER A 296 6.85 -9.72 7.61
CA SER A 296 7.47 -9.96 6.29
C SER A 296 7.15 -11.34 5.72
N ARG A 297 7.05 -12.36 6.58
CA ARG A 297 6.65 -13.72 6.18
C ARG A 297 5.23 -13.80 5.60
N ASN A 298 4.31 -12.94 6.05
CA ASN A 298 2.96 -12.89 5.47
C ASN A 298 2.97 -12.28 4.08
N ILE A 299 3.82 -11.26 3.84
CA ILE A 299 4.07 -10.73 2.49
C ILE A 299 4.65 -11.85 1.62
N ALA A 300 5.72 -12.52 2.08
CA ALA A 300 6.38 -13.59 1.33
C ALA A 300 5.41 -14.74 0.95
N SER A 301 4.59 -15.17 1.92
CA SER A 301 3.56 -16.20 1.70
C SER A 301 2.46 -15.74 0.72
N THR A 302 2.04 -14.47 0.80
CA THR A 302 1.04 -13.88 -0.10
C THR A 302 1.54 -13.92 -1.53
N ILE A 303 2.76 -13.44 -1.76
CA ILE A 303 3.39 -13.42 -3.08
C ILE A 303 3.59 -14.84 -3.62
N ALA A 304 4.10 -15.77 -2.82
CA ALA A 304 4.29 -17.15 -3.23
C ALA A 304 2.97 -17.86 -3.57
N GLY A 305 1.91 -17.65 -2.77
CA GLY A 305 0.61 -18.25 -3.01
C GLY A 305 -0.04 -17.75 -4.30
N ARG A 306 0.11 -16.46 -4.61
CA ARG A 306 -0.46 -15.86 -5.82
C ARG A 306 0.37 -16.12 -7.08
N LEU A 307 1.68 -16.29 -6.96
CA LEU A 307 2.52 -16.76 -8.07
C LEU A 307 2.39 -18.25 -8.34
N GLY A 308 1.94 -19.03 -7.33
CA GLY A 308 2.01 -20.48 -7.40
C GLY A 308 3.44 -20.99 -7.28
N SER A 309 4.19 -20.51 -6.27
CA SER A 309 5.56 -20.94 -6.01
C SER A 309 5.69 -21.80 -4.75
N TRP A 310 6.59 -22.80 -4.80
CA TRP A 310 6.91 -23.63 -3.64
C TRP A 310 7.66 -22.85 -2.57
N LYS A 311 8.81 -22.30 -2.95
CA LYS A 311 9.63 -21.49 -2.05
C LYS A 311 9.12 -20.05 -2.01
N PHE A 312 9.21 -19.47 -0.82
CA PHE A 312 8.90 -18.07 -0.59
C PHE A 312 9.99 -17.16 -1.17
N PRO A 313 9.64 -15.98 -1.71
CA PRO A 313 10.63 -14.95 -1.99
C PRO A 313 11.26 -14.49 -0.67
N PHE A 314 12.54 -14.11 -0.71
CA PHE A 314 13.14 -13.42 0.43
C PHE A 314 12.57 -12.00 0.50
N VAL A 315 12.05 -11.60 1.66
CA VAL A 315 11.52 -10.25 1.89
C VAL A 315 12.42 -9.53 2.88
N SER A 316 13.28 -8.65 2.37
CA SER A 316 14.15 -7.78 3.16
C SER A 316 13.42 -6.48 3.47
N VAL A 317 13.53 -6.00 4.71
CA VAL A 317 12.90 -4.74 5.13
C VAL A 317 13.99 -3.84 5.68
N LYS A 318 14.15 -2.66 5.08
CA LYS A 318 15.17 -1.68 5.48
C LYS A 318 14.49 -0.32 5.76
N PRO A 319 14.87 0.37 6.85
CA PRO A 319 14.43 1.74 7.02
C PRO A 319 15.09 2.62 5.95
N ASP A 320 14.36 3.62 5.46
CA ASP A 320 14.90 4.66 4.60
C ASP A 320 14.69 6.03 5.25
N MET A 321 15.76 6.79 5.43
CA MET A 321 15.71 8.11 6.07
C MET A 321 14.95 9.13 5.22
N LEU A 322 14.78 8.88 3.92
CA LEU A 322 14.00 9.72 3.03
C LEU A 322 12.49 9.51 3.21
N LEU A 323 12.07 8.34 3.70
CA LEU A 323 10.66 7.99 3.98
C LEU A 323 10.34 8.36 5.43
N GLN A 324 9.75 9.53 5.62
CA GLN A 324 9.60 10.11 6.96
C GLN A 324 8.23 9.83 7.57
N ARG A 325 7.22 9.50 6.76
CA ARG A 325 5.84 9.38 7.23
C ARG A 325 5.39 7.91 7.30
N PRO A 326 4.61 7.53 8.32
CA PRO A 326 4.00 6.20 8.35
C PRO A 326 3.14 5.95 7.13
N GLY A 327 3.22 4.74 6.60
CA GLY A 327 2.59 4.37 5.34
C GLY A 327 3.43 4.61 4.10
N GLU A 328 4.53 5.38 4.18
CA GLU A 328 5.47 5.54 3.07
C GLU A 328 6.36 4.29 2.96
N PHE A 329 6.42 3.74 1.75
CA PHE A 329 7.27 2.61 1.40
C PHE A 329 7.69 2.69 -0.06
N GLU A 330 8.79 2.02 -0.38
CA GLU A 330 9.23 1.75 -1.75
C GLU A 330 9.53 0.26 -1.89
N ILE A 331 9.28 -0.27 -3.09
CA ILE A 331 9.48 -1.68 -3.42
C ILE A 331 10.51 -1.81 -4.53
N GLU A 332 11.53 -2.63 -4.29
CA GLU A 332 12.50 -3.06 -5.29
C GLU A 332 12.46 -4.58 -5.45
N LEU A 333 12.30 -5.03 -6.69
CA LEU A 333 12.35 -6.44 -7.06
C LEU A 333 13.77 -6.80 -7.52
N GLU A 334 14.49 -7.51 -6.66
CA GLU A 334 15.83 -8.04 -6.95
C GLU A 334 15.66 -9.43 -7.58
N LYS A 335 16.43 -9.77 -8.62
CA LYS A 335 16.33 -11.11 -9.24
C LYS A 335 16.52 -12.19 -8.16
N GLY A 336 15.49 -13.02 -8.00
CA GLY A 336 15.53 -14.20 -7.15
C GLY A 336 16.19 -15.34 -7.89
N GLY A 337 16.84 -16.26 -7.18
CA GLY A 337 17.20 -17.55 -7.76
C GLY A 337 18.35 -17.56 -8.78
N LYS A 338 19.41 -16.77 -8.58
CA LYS A 338 20.76 -17.31 -8.82
C LYS A 338 21.47 -17.42 -7.48
N LEU A 339 21.68 -18.64 -7.02
CA LEU A 339 22.85 -18.91 -6.20
C LEU A 339 24.05 -18.65 -7.12
N ASP A 340 24.93 -17.74 -6.73
CA ASP A 340 26.30 -17.78 -7.20
C ASP A 340 26.82 -19.22 -7.05
N GLY A 341 27.45 -19.75 -8.11
CA GLY A 341 28.44 -20.83 -8.05
C GLY A 341 28.02 -22.16 -7.46
#